data_AF-A0A5N6EJK0-F1
#
_entry.id   AF-A0A5N6EJK0-F1
#
_cell.length_a   1.000
_cell.length_b   1.000
_cell.length_c   1.000
_cell.angle_alpha   90.00
_cell.angle_beta   90.00
_cell.angle_gamma   90.00
#
_symmetry.space_group_name_H-M   'P 1'
#
loop_
_entity.id
_entity.type
_entity.pdbx_description
1 polymer ?
#
loop_
_entity_poly.entity_id
_entity_poly.type
_entity_poly.pdbx_seq_one_letter_code
_entity_poly.pdbx_strand_id
1 'polypeptide(L)'
;MSPTLVQSVEQRLNLRAYGGTIEDVKSLKPSTLDTPLEELRRRFNEYGVLWAELVNRDLVNKCRRDYLEFVNHGSGMLKPGTDPEEGIFSGNDWRNFILPGGTRLALGLEDEGPFVENAVKSHVAPFYLDFKDGIAKQMEAFSTPVLYDQIFLRAGPPTSVSAWVPIGDIEKDGGGLMYLDHSHDIGKKYEEDFPRLNMELSDKEKVSHVNRNMNAGGWLDRNSSQLGKTWGRDWLVGEYEAGDVVFHNPYMIHAGPMNESSKGRIRVSTDLGSLYISLDSAECEDGRPLRAFFAIDLVLAISYHGSKIYVRTSRTRYMLFYC
;
A
#
# COMPACT_ATOMS: atom_id res chain seq x y z
N MET A 1 6.32 30.24 -42.05
CA MET A 1 5.29 29.67 -41.16
C MET A 1 6.04 28.82 -40.15
N SER A 2 5.99 29.15 -38.87
CA SER A 2 6.67 28.36 -37.82
C SER A 2 5.65 27.39 -37.20
N PRO A 3 5.98 26.10 -36.99
CA PRO A 3 5.08 25.18 -36.32
C PRO A 3 4.88 25.58 -34.86
N THR A 4 3.63 25.55 -34.41
CA THR A 4 3.21 25.90 -33.06
C THR A 4 3.87 24.99 -32.02
N LEU A 5 4.58 25.56 -31.03
CA LEU A 5 4.81 24.85 -29.77
C LEU A 5 3.45 24.73 -29.04
N VAL A 6 2.78 23.59 -29.22
CA VAL A 6 1.84 23.12 -28.20
C VAL A 6 2.68 22.53 -27.08
N GLN A 7 3.14 23.40 -26.17
CA GLN A 7 3.54 22.93 -24.85
C GLN A 7 2.27 22.35 -24.21
N SER A 8 2.23 21.04 -24.05
CA SER A 8 1.25 20.40 -23.18
C SER A 8 1.45 20.97 -21.79
N VAL A 9 0.54 21.83 -21.36
CA VAL A 9 0.47 22.25 -19.96
C VAL A 9 0.06 21.00 -19.17
N GLU A 10 1.04 20.28 -18.64
CA GLU A 10 0.77 19.26 -17.63
C GLU A 10 -0.05 19.93 -16.53
N GLN A 11 -1.28 19.47 -16.33
CA GLN A 11 -2.12 19.98 -15.27
C GLN A 11 -1.42 19.70 -13.94
N ARG A 12 -1.16 20.76 -13.18
CA ARG A 12 -0.58 20.68 -11.84
C ARG A 12 -1.55 19.90 -10.96
N LEU A 13 -1.19 18.66 -10.63
CA LEU A 13 -1.96 17.82 -9.72
C LEU A 13 -1.60 18.20 -8.29
N ASN A 14 -2.60 18.59 -7.51
CA ASN A 14 -2.47 18.83 -6.09
C ASN A 14 -3.30 17.77 -5.35
N LEU A 15 -2.72 17.12 -4.35
CA LEU A 15 -3.39 16.07 -3.57
C LEU A 15 -3.40 16.44 -2.08
N ARG A 16 -4.54 16.35 -1.40
CA ARG A 16 -4.55 16.49 0.07
C ARG A 16 -4.02 15.22 0.72
N ALA A 17 -3.09 15.40 1.65
CA ALA A 17 -2.51 14.34 2.46
C ALA A 17 -2.67 14.67 3.95
N TYR A 18 -2.19 13.80 4.83
CA TYR A 18 -2.12 14.12 6.24
C TYR A 18 -1.06 15.23 6.46
N GLY A 19 -1.45 16.28 7.19
CA GLY A 19 -0.65 17.48 7.44
C GLY A 19 -0.77 18.61 6.40
N GLY A 20 -1.36 18.40 5.22
CA GLY A 20 -1.62 19.48 4.27
C GLY A 20 -1.80 19.04 2.81
N THR A 21 -1.89 20.02 1.91
CA THR A 21 -1.88 19.79 0.46
C THR A 21 -0.44 19.55 -0.02
N ILE A 22 -0.25 18.53 -0.85
CA ILE A 22 0.97 18.33 -1.64
C ILE A 22 0.71 18.98 -2.99
N GLU A 23 1.61 19.88 -3.39
CA GLU A 23 1.49 20.70 -4.60
C GLU A 23 2.38 20.12 -5.71
N ASP A 24 1.96 20.31 -6.98
CA ASP A 24 2.74 19.95 -8.17
C ASP A 24 3.20 18.46 -8.23
N VAL A 25 2.37 17.53 -7.73
CA VAL A 25 2.61 16.07 -7.69
C VAL A 25 2.92 15.53 -9.09
N LYS A 26 3.96 14.70 -9.20
CA LYS A 26 4.43 14.13 -10.48
C LYS A 26 3.80 12.78 -10.77
N SER A 27 3.85 12.37 -12.03
CA SER A 27 3.43 11.03 -12.46
C SER A 27 4.48 10.00 -12.08
N LEU A 28 4.09 8.96 -11.35
CA LEU A 28 4.81 7.68 -11.36
C LEU A 28 4.70 7.10 -12.78
N LYS A 29 5.76 6.45 -13.29
CA LYS A 29 5.77 5.90 -14.65
C LYS A 29 5.50 4.39 -14.61
N PRO A 30 4.54 3.87 -15.38
CA PRO A 30 4.36 2.43 -15.53
C PRO A 30 5.51 1.85 -16.35
N SER A 31 5.79 0.58 -16.12
CA SER A 31 6.60 -0.26 -16.99
C SER A 31 5.69 -1.25 -17.71
N THR A 32 6.04 -1.56 -18.95
CA THR A 32 5.26 -2.40 -19.85
C THR A 32 5.77 -3.83 -19.83
N LEU A 33 4.92 -4.80 -20.20
CA LEU A 33 5.27 -6.23 -20.22
C LEU A 33 6.41 -6.60 -21.19
N ASP A 34 6.69 -5.76 -22.19
CA ASP A 34 7.82 -5.88 -23.11
C ASP A 34 9.12 -5.21 -22.61
N THR A 35 9.08 -4.52 -21.47
CA THR A 35 10.29 -3.95 -20.85
C THR A 35 11.22 -5.08 -20.40
N PRO A 36 12.50 -5.14 -20.85
CA PRO A 36 13.41 -6.21 -20.48
C PRO A 36 13.62 -6.34 -18.96
N LEU A 37 13.73 -7.57 -18.45
CA LEU A 37 13.90 -7.85 -17.02
C LEU A 37 15.11 -7.13 -16.40
N GLU A 38 16.19 -6.95 -17.16
CA GLU A 38 17.36 -6.18 -16.73
C GLU A 38 17.04 -4.69 -16.52
N GLU A 39 16.24 -4.09 -17.40
CA GLU A 39 15.76 -2.71 -17.26
C GLU A 39 14.75 -2.57 -16.11
N LEU A 40 13.84 -3.55 -15.93
CA LEU A 40 12.94 -3.59 -14.76
C LEU A 40 13.72 -3.63 -13.44
N ARG A 41 14.76 -4.47 -13.36
CA ARG A 41 15.66 -4.55 -12.20
C ARG A 41 16.47 -3.27 -11.99
N ARG A 42 16.98 -2.67 -13.08
CA ARG A 42 17.71 -1.39 -13.03
C ARG A 42 16.83 -0.27 -12.48
N ARG A 43 15.61 -0.11 -13.02
CA ARG A 43 14.59 0.84 -12.53
C ARG A 43 14.23 0.60 -11.07
N PHE A 44 13.97 -0.65 -10.68
CA PHE A 44 13.63 -0.96 -9.30
C PHE A 44 14.78 -0.63 -8.33
N ASN A 45 16.03 -0.89 -8.71
CA ASN A 45 17.20 -0.56 -7.88
C ASN A 45 17.51 0.95 -7.84
N GLU A 46 17.20 1.71 -8.90
CA GLU A 46 17.42 3.16 -8.98
C GLU A 46 16.31 3.97 -8.28
N TYR A 47 15.05 3.59 -8.48
CA TYR A 47 13.88 4.33 -8.00
C TYR A 47 13.28 3.75 -6.71
N GLY A 48 13.57 2.48 -6.39
CA GLY A 48 12.98 1.74 -5.27
C GLY A 48 11.52 1.31 -5.49
N VAL A 49 10.90 1.69 -6.62
CA VAL A 49 9.51 1.40 -6.96
C VAL A 49 9.38 1.01 -8.43
N LEU A 50 8.48 0.06 -8.73
CA LEU A 50 8.18 -0.42 -10.07
C LEU A 50 6.68 -0.70 -10.19
N TRP A 51 6.00 -0.05 -11.13
CA TRP A 51 4.60 -0.25 -11.45
C TRP A 51 4.48 -0.99 -12.79
N ALA A 52 3.64 -2.03 -12.88
CA ALA A 52 3.30 -2.73 -14.12
C ALA A 52 1.90 -3.38 -14.07
N GLU A 53 1.24 -3.53 -15.22
CA GLU A 53 0.02 -4.31 -15.38
C GLU A 53 0.38 -5.81 -15.47
N LEU A 54 0.02 -6.60 -14.46
CA LEU A 54 0.41 -8.03 -14.36
C LEU A 54 -0.74 -9.00 -14.10
N VAL A 55 -1.91 -8.51 -13.68
CA VAL A 55 -3.01 -9.33 -13.16
C VAL A 55 -4.23 -9.21 -14.07
N ASN A 56 -4.95 -10.32 -14.26
CA ASN A 56 -6.22 -10.31 -14.96
C ASN A 56 -7.24 -9.37 -14.27
N ARG A 57 -7.70 -8.38 -15.04
CA ARG A 57 -8.69 -7.37 -14.64
C ARG A 57 -9.99 -7.93 -14.08
N ASP A 58 -10.51 -9.03 -14.64
CA ASP A 58 -11.77 -9.64 -14.20
C ASP A 58 -11.65 -10.27 -12.81
N LEU A 59 -10.50 -10.88 -12.49
CA LEU A 59 -10.20 -11.40 -11.14
C LEU A 59 -10.19 -10.26 -10.10
N VAL A 60 -9.59 -9.12 -10.45
CA VAL A 60 -9.53 -7.91 -9.60
C VAL A 60 -10.92 -7.32 -9.38
N ASN A 61 -11.69 -7.13 -10.45
CA ASN A 61 -13.04 -6.57 -10.37
C ASN A 61 -14.04 -7.51 -9.68
N LYS A 62 -13.91 -8.83 -9.84
CA LYS A 62 -14.66 -9.81 -9.05
C LYS A 62 -14.34 -9.67 -7.56
N CYS A 63 -13.06 -9.61 -7.18
CA CYS A 63 -12.70 -9.39 -5.77
C CYS A 63 -13.21 -8.05 -5.24
N ARG A 64 -13.20 -6.99 -6.07
CA ARG A 64 -13.76 -5.68 -5.71
C ARG A 64 -15.25 -5.79 -5.35
N ARG A 65 -16.04 -6.41 -6.23
CA ARG A 65 -17.47 -6.67 -6.02
C ARG A 65 -17.71 -7.48 -4.75
N ASP A 66 -17.10 -8.65 -4.64
CA ASP A 66 -17.26 -9.57 -3.50
C ASP A 66 -16.88 -8.87 -2.17
N TYR A 67 -15.77 -8.14 -2.16
CA TYR A 67 -15.33 -7.39 -0.98
C TYR A 67 -16.31 -6.29 -0.59
N LEU A 68 -16.69 -5.43 -1.53
CA LEU A 68 -17.54 -4.28 -1.26
C LEU A 68 -18.95 -4.69 -0.85
N GLU A 69 -19.50 -5.76 -1.44
CA GLU A 69 -20.74 -6.39 -0.97
C GLU A 69 -20.60 -6.92 0.46
N PHE A 70 -19.52 -7.66 0.75
CA PHE A 70 -19.25 -8.24 2.07
C PHE A 70 -19.15 -7.17 3.17
N VAL A 71 -18.37 -6.09 2.96
CA VAL A 71 -18.24 -5.05 3.99
C VAL A 71 -19.45 -4.13 4.09
N ASN A 72 -20.25 -3.99 3.03
CA ASN A 72 -21.49 -3.22 3.06
C ASN A 72 -22.60 -3.88 3.92
N HIS A 73 -22.56 -5.22 4.08
CA HIS A 73 -23.58 -5.97 4.82
C HIS A 73 -23.74 -5.47 6.26
N GLY A 74 -24.87 -4.82 6.56
CA GLY A 74 -25.15 -4.24 7.87
C GLY A 74 -24.42 -2.93 8.19
N SER A 75 -23.47 -2.48 7.36
CA SER A 75 -22.76 -1.21 7.57
C SER A 75 -23.35 -0.02 6.79
N GLY A 76 -23.98 -0.27 5.65
CA GLY A 76 -24.51 0.81 4.79
C GLY A 76 -23.42 1.72 4.23
N MET A 77 -22.25 1.16 3.91
CA MET A 77 -21.11 1.86 3.32
C MET A 77 -21.36 2.28 1.86
N LEU A 78 -22.10 1.46 1.10
CA LEU A 78 -22.42 1.69 -0.31
C LEU A 78 -23.75 2.43 -0.47
N LYS A 79 -23.83 3.24 -1.51
CA LYS A 79 -25.07 3.91 -1.92
C LYS A 79 -26.14 2.87 -2.30
N PRO A 80 -27.35 2.92 -1.72
CA PRO A 80 -28.42 2.00 -2.10
C PRO A 80 -28.74 2.09 -3.60
N GLY A 81 -28.88 0.93 -4.25
CA GLY A 81 -29.22 0.83 -5.67
C GLY A 81 -28.07 1.04 -6.66
N THR A 82 -26.82 1.18 -6.20
CA THR A 82 -25.63 1.10 -7.09
C THR A 82 -25.02 -0.29 -7.09
N ASP A 83 -24.34 -0.65 -8.17
CA ASP A 83 -23.52 -1.86 -8.23
C ASP A 83 -22.40 -1.82 -7.16
N PRO A 84 -22.21 -2.88 -6.34
CA PRO A 84 -21.08 -2.98 -5.43
C PRO A 84 -19.71 -2.82 -6.10
N GLU A 85 -19.55 -3.24 -7.36
CA GLU A 85 -18.30 -3.13 -8.11
C GLU A 85 -17.94 -1.67 -8.43
N GLU A 86 -18.92 -0.79 -8.67
CA GLU A 86 -18.65 0.64 -8.78
C GLU A 86 -18.15 1.22 -7.46
N GLY A 87 -18.64 0.68 -6.34
CA GLY A 87 -18.21 1.07 -5.00
C GLY A 87 -18.60 2.51 -4.66
N ILE A 88 -19.77 2.97 -5.07
CA ILE A 88 -20.22 4.35 -4.82
C ILE A 88 -20.51 4.53 -3.32
N PHE A 89 -19.87 5.53 -2.70
CA PHE A 89 -20.03 5.79 -1.27
C PHE A 89 -21.46 6.26 -0.92
N SER A 90 -21.99 5.80 0.22
CA SER A 90 -23.35 6.13 0.68
C SER A 90 -23.54 7.58 1.12
N GLY A 91 -22.47 8.28 1.49
CA GLY A 91 -22.53 9.62 2.09
C GLY A 91 -22.77 9.62 3.61
N ASN A 92 -22.82 8.44 4.24
CA ASN A 92 -22.89 8.29 5.70
C ASN A 92 -21.62 8.83 6.40
N ASP A 93 -21.62 8.94 7.74
CA ASP A 93 -20.42 9.38 8.47
C ASP A 93 -19.26 8.41 8.22
N TRP A 94 -18.24 8.94 7.54
CA TRP A 94 -17.03 8.24 7.13
C TRP A 94 -16.27 7.58 8.29
N ARG A 95 -16.44 8.08 9.53
CA ARG A 95 -15.80 7.54 10.74
C ARG A 95 -16.22 6.11 11.03
N ASN A 96 -17.40 5.70 10.55
CA ASN A 96 -17.89 4.33 10.66
C ASN A 96 -17.16 3.36 9.73
N PHE A 97 -16.45 3.85 8.71
CA PHE A 97 -15.80 3.05 7.66
C PHE A 97 -14.26 3.14 7.68
N ILE A 98 -13.69 3.57 8.81
CA ILE A 98 -12.24 3.49 9.07
C ILE A 98 -11.91 2.08 9.55
N LEU A 99 -10.94 1.41 8.92
CA LEU A 99 -10.43 0.11 9.35
C LEU A 99 -9.85 0.14 10.79
N PRO A 100 -9.86 -1.00 11.52
CA PRO A 100 -9.41 -1.07 12.91
C PRO A 100 -7.92 -0.78 13.11
N GLY A 101 -7.58 -0.08 14.20
CA GLY A 101 -6.19 0.15 14.62
C GLY A 101 -5.76 1.62 14.62
N GLY A 102 -4.54 1.89 14.15
CA GLY A 102 -3.81 3.14 14.44
C GLY A 102 -4.54 4.44 14.11
N THR A 103 -5.33 4.47 13.02
CA THR A 103 -6.12 5.66 12.67
C THR A 103 -7.32 5.86 13.60
N ARG A 104 -8.05 4.79 13.94
CA ARG A 104 -9.17 4.86 14.90
C ARG A 104 -8.68 5.32 16.27
N LEU A 105 -7.58 4.72 16.75
CA LEU A 105 -6.89 5.13 17.97
C LEU A 105 -6.50 6.63 17.95
N ALA A 106 -5.91 7.11 16.85
CA ALA A 106 -5.52 8.52 16.70
C ALA A 106 -6.70 9.51 16.62
N LEU A 107 -7.91 9.01 16.34
CA LEU A 107 -9.16 9.78 16.30
C LEU A 107 -10.03 9.58 17.56
N GLY A 108 -9.60 8.75 18.52
CA GLY A 108 -10.40 8.43 19.71
C GLY A 108 -11.62 7.54 19.42
N LEU A 109 -11.55 6.71 18.38
CA LEU A 109 -12.60 5.79 17.96
C LEU A 109 -12.27 4.35 18.39
N GLU A 110 -13.27 3.61 18.85
CA GLU A 110 -13.12 2.20 19.22
C GLU A 110 -13.15 1.27 17.98
N ASP A 111 -12.46 0.14 18.03
CA ASP A 111 -12.40 -0.89 16.96
C ASP A 111 -13.70 -1.73 16.91
N GLU A 112 -14.86 -1.08 16.78
CA GLU A 112 -16.19 -1.72 16.82
C GLU A 112 -17.10 -1.37 15.62
N GLY A 113 -18.23 -2.07 15.53
CA GLY A 113 -19.29 -1.84 14.54
C GLY A 113 -19.24 -2.79 13.33
N PRO A 114 -20.34 -2.87 12.55
CA PRO A 114 -20.51 -3.87 11.50
C PRO A 114 -19.45 -3.78 10.40
N PHE A 115 -19.03 -2.56 10.03
CA PHE A 115 -17.94 -2.38 9.07
C PHE A 115 -16.62 -2.95 9.60
N VAL A 116 -16.24 -2.64 10.84
CA VAL A 116 -14.98 -3.11 11.43
C VAL A 116 -14.97 -4.63 11.54
N GLU A 117 -16.09 -5.22 11.99
CA GLU A 117 -16.25 -6.67 12.02
C GLU A 117 -16.09 -7.31 10.64
N ASN A 118 -16.76 -6.78 9.61
CA ASN A 118 -16.68 -7.34 8.27
C ASN A 118 -15.28 -7.14 7.66
N ALA A 119 -14.65 -6.00 7.89
CA ALA A 119 -13.28 -5.74 7.44
C ALA A 119 -12.25 -6.66 8.11
N VAL A 120 -12.47 -7.09 9.35
CA VAL A 120 -11.65 -8.15 9.99
C VAL A 120 -11.95 -9.52 9.37
N LYS A 121 -13.24 -9.88 9.23
CA LYS A 121 -13.68 -11.18 8.69
C LYS A 121 -13.26 -11.40 7.24
N SER A 122 -13.19 -10.35 6.42
CA SER A 122 -12.81 -10.44 4.99
C SER A 122 -11.41 -11.01 4.77
N HIS A 123 -10.48 -10.80 5.70
CA HIS A 123 -9.09 -11.28 5.58
C HIS A 123 -8.95 -12.81 5.58
N VAL A 124 -9.99 -13.52 6.05
CA VAL A 124 -10.09 -14.99 6.05
C VAL A 124 -11.31 -15.50 5.29
N ALA A 125 -12.01 -14.62 4.57
CA ALA A 125 -13.17 -15.00 3.77
C ALA A 125 -12.72 -15.74 2.49
N PRO A 126 -13.44 -16.80 2.05
CA PRO A 126 -13.02 -17.60 0.90
C PRO A 126 -12.71 -16.78 -0.36
N PHE A 127 -13.57 -15.81 -0.73
CA PHE A 127 -13.35 -14.97 -1.91
C PHE A 127 -11.99 -14.24 -1.91
N TYR A 128 -11.50 -13.83 -0.74
CA TYR A 128 -10.25 -13.10 -0.60
C TYR A 128 -9.04 -14.03 -0.62
N LEU A 129 -9.19 -15.25 -0.08
CA LEU A 129 -8.16 -16.28 -0.17
C LEU A 129 -8.04 -16.79 -1.62
N ASP A 130 -9.16 -17.05 -2.29
CA ASP A 130 -9.21 -17.42 -3.72
C ASP A 130 -8.60 -16.33 -4.61
N PHE A 131 -8.88 -15.06 -4.31
CA PHE A 131 -8.27 -13.91 -4.99
C PHE A 131 -6.75 -13.86 -4.82
N LYS A 132 -6.27 -13.99 -3.58
CA LYS A 132 -4.84 -14.02 -3.26
C LYS A 132 -4.13 -15.16 -4.00
N ASP A 133 -4.69 -16.37 -3.97
CA ASP A 133 -4.17 -17.54 -4.67
C ASP A 133 -4.18 -17.34 -6.20
N GLY A 134 -5.22 -16.68 -6.72
CA GLY A 134 -5.36 -16.34 -8.13
C GLY A 134 -4.31 -15.33 -8.61
N ILE A 135 -3.99 -14.31 -7.80
CA ILE A 135 -2.91 -13.36 -8.08
C ILE A 135 -1.55 -14.02 -7.93
N ALA A 136 -1.31 -14.77 -6.85
CA ALA A 136 -0.02 -15.41 -6.60
C ALA A 136 0.41 -16.30 -7.78
N LYS A 137 -0.51 -17.09 -8.36
CA LYS A 137 -0.27 -17.92 -9.55
C LYS A 137 0.06 -17.12 -10.82
N GLN A 138 -0.48 -15.90 -10.95
CA GLN A 138 -0.17 -15.02 -12.09
C GLN A 138 1.17 -14.31 -11.90
N MET A 139 1.51 -13.95 -10.66
CA MET A 139 2.80 -13.35 -10.29
C MET A 139 3.96 -14.36 -10.24
N GLU A 140 3.67 -15.66 -10.07
CA GLU A 140 4.67 -16.74 -10.02
C GLU A 140 5.61 -16.72 -11.24
N ALA A 141 5.07 -16.47 -12.43
CA ALA A 141 5.82 -16.34 -13.69
C ALA A 141 6.78 -15.13 -13.74
N PHE A 142 6.58 -14.13 -12.88
CA PHE A 142 7.44 -12.94 -12.75
C PHE A 142 8.35 -13.03 -11.52
N SER A 143 8.22 -14.10 -10.71
CA SER A 143 8.96 -14.27 -9.47
C SER A 143 10.31 -14.98 -9.67
N THR A 144 11.35 -14.40 -9.09
CA THR A 144 12.59 -15.11 -8.73
C THR A 144 12.67 -15.03 -7.19
N PRO A 145 12.64 -16.12 -6.36
CA PRO A 145 12.37 -16.19 -4.86
C PRO A 145 13.52 -15.64 -3.95
N VAL A 146 13.35 -15.29 -2.62
CA VAL A 146 14.11 -14.68 -1.39
C VAL A 146 14.37 -13.12 -0.99
N LEU A 147 13.37 -12.25 -0.61
CA LEU A 147 13.39 -10.78 -0.17
C LEU A 147 12.45 -10.45 1.07
N TYR A 148 12.75 -9.52 2.02
CA TYR A 148 12.00 -9.25 3.31
C TYR A 148 11.71 -7.78 3.87
N ASP A 149 10.49 -7.47 4.37
CA ASP A 149 9.89 -6.12 4.74
C ASP A 149 10.26 -5.48 6.10
N GLN A 150 11.40 -4.77 6.16
CA GLN A 150 12.09 -4.45 7.41
C GLN A 150 11.31 -3.70 8.51
N ILE A 151 10.46 -2.69 8.21
CA ILE A 151 9.88 -1.85 9.30
C ILE A 151 8.88 -2.60 10.20
N PHE A 152 8.12 -3.55 9.63
CA PHE A 152 7.25 -4.46 10.38
C PHE A 152 7.93 -5.76 10.75
N LEU A 153 9.03 -6.08 10.05
CA LEU A 153 9.76 -7.32 10.19
C LEU A 153 11.20 -7.05 10.63
N ARG A 154 11.44 -6.30 11.72
CA ARG A 154 12.82 -5.97 12.17
C ARG A 154 13.64 -7.17 12.70
N ALA A 155 13.15 -8.40 12.55
CA ALA A 155 13.76 -9.64 13.06
C ALA A 155 14.64 -10.39 12.02
N GLY A 156 14.78 -9.87 10.80
CA GLY A 156 15.57 -10.47 9.72
C GLY A 156 16.33 -9.44 8.86
N PRO A 157 16.98 -9.87 7.77
CA PRO A 157 17.79 -9.01 6.91
C PRO A 157 16.93 -8.25 5.87
N PRO A 158 17.20 -6.95 5.59
CA PRO A 158 16.25 -6.03 4.95
C PRO A 158 16.19 -6.16 3.42
N THR A 159 15.56 -7.22 2.92
CA THR A 159 15.67 -7.55 1.49
C THR A 159 14.46 -7.20 0.61
N SER A 160 13.26 -6.85 1.11
CA SER A 160 11.89 -6.97 0.48
C SER A 160 11.60 -6.44 -0.91
N VAL A 161 10.52 -7.01 -1.45
CA VAL A 161 9.51 -6.26 -2.21
C VAL A 161 8.12 -6.47 -1.59
N SER A 162 7.46 -5.36 -1.23
CA SER A 162 6.01 -5.32 -1.01
C SER A 162 5.31 -5.09 -2.36
N ALA A 163 4.22 -5.81 -2.64
CA ALA A 163 3.41 -5.64 -3.85
C ALA A 163 2.03 -5.07 -3.52
N TRP A 164 1.84 -3.78 -3.79
CA TRP A 164 0.55 -3.12 -3.64
C TRP A 164 -0.31 -3.35 -4.89
N VAL A 165 -1.57 -3.75 -4.70
CA VAL A 165 -2.51 -4.04 -5.79
C VAL A 165 -3.78 -3.18 -5.61
N PRO A 166 -4.15 -2.34 -6.59
CA PRO A 166 -5.43 -1.67 -6.62
C PRO A 166 -6.54 -2.67 -6.92
N ILE A 167 -7.59 -2.67 -6.08
CA ILE A 167 -8.76 -3.54 -6.25
C ILE A 167 -9.84 -2.71 -6.94
N GLY A 168 -9.69 -2.53 -8.26
CA GLY A 168 -10.46 -1.59 -9.08
C GLY A 168 -9.63 -0.44 -9.61
N ASP A 169 -10.18 0.28 -10.58
CA ASP A 169 -9.59 1.53 -11.06
C ASP A 169 -9.58 2.60 -9.96
N ILE A 170 -8.53 3.43 -9.95
CA ILE A 170 -8.36 4.56 -9.05
C ILE A 170 -7.89 5.74 -9.88
N GLU A 171 -8.76 6.75 -10.01
CA GLU A 171 -8.43 7.98 -10.72
C GLU A 171 -7.25 8.71 -10.07
N LYS A 172 -6.50 9.49 -10.86
CA LYS A 172 -5.30 10.20 -10.37
C LYS A 172 -5.56 11.16 -9.20
N ASP A 173 -6.76 11.73 -9.12
CA ASP A 173 -7.27 12.54 -7.99
C ASP A 173 -8.00 11.71 -6.90
N GLY A 174 -8.39 10.47 -7.23
CA GLY A 174 -8.72 9.42 -6.26
C GLY A 174 -7.50 8.87 -5.51
N GLY A 175 -6.30 9.13 -6.02
CA GLY A 175 -5.03 8.83 -5.38
C GLY A 175 -4.60 7.38 -5.58
N GLY A 176 -4.29 6.69 -4.49
CA GLY A 176 -3.63 5.39 -4.53
C GLY A 176 -2.55 5.32 -3.46
N LEU A 177 -1.41 4.72 -3.80
CA LEU A 177 -0.19 4.77 -3.02
C LEU A 177 0.80 5.72 -3.71
N MET A 178 1.06 6.89 -3.13
CA MET A 178 2.05 7.85 -3.65
C MET A 178 3.41 7.61 -2.98
N TYR A 179 4.48 7.84 -3.72
CA TYR A 179 5.86 7.56 -3.32
C TYR A 179 6.66 8.85 -3.29
N LEU A 180 7.52 9.03 -2.29
CA LEU A 180 8.49 10.12 -2.29
C LEU A 180 9.68 9.72 -3.19
N ASP A 181 10.04 10.58 -4.12
CA ASP A 181 11.01 10.27 -5.18
C ASP A 181 12.39 9.87 -4.62
N HIS A 182 12.95 8.77 -5.16
CA HIS A 182 14.20 8.12 -4.74
C HIS A 182 14.34 7.79 -3.23
N SER A 183 13.29 7.89 -2.43
CA SER A 183 13.35 7.96 -0.95
C SER A 183 13.81 6.72 -0.19
N HIS A 184 14.17 5.63 -0.88
CA HIS A 184 14.77 4.46 -0.25
C HIS A 184 16.15 4.75 0.36
N ASP A 185 16.84 5.81 -0.06
CA ASP A 185 18.05 6.34 0.59
C ASP A 185 17.73 6.90 1.99
N ILE A 186 16.67 7.71 2.09
CA ILE A 186 16.15 8.29 3.33
C ILE A 186 15.63 7.18 4.25
N GLY A 187 14.87 6.21 3.74
CA GLY A 187 14.36 5.09 4.53
C GLY A 187 15.47 4.22 5.14
N LYS A 188 16.54 3.94 4.38
CA LYS A 188 17.75 3.27 4.91
C LYS A 188 18.35 4.07 6.06
N LYS A 189 18.52 5.38 5.88
CA LYS A 189 19.05 6.26 6.92
C LYS A 189 18.20 6.25 8.21
N TYR A 190 16.86 6.24 8.11
CA TYR A 190 15.99 6.12 9.28
C TYR A 190 16.21 4.79 10.02
N GLU A 191 16.29 3.65 9.31
CA GLU A 191 16.57 2.35 9.95
C GLU A 191 18.00 2.23 10.49
N GLU A 192 19.00 2.90 9.91
CA GLU A 192 20.37 2.95 10.44
C GLU A 192 20.48 3.80 11.73
N ASP A 193 19.75 4.92 11.80
CA ASP A 193 19.74 5.78 12.98
C ASP A 193 18.84 5.22 14.11
N PHE A 194 17.85 4.38 13.79
CA PHE A 194 16.89 3.85 14.77
C PHE A 194 17.53 3.02 15.91
N PRO A 195 18.46 2.07 15.68
CA PRO A 195 19.21 1.40 16.74
C PRO A 195 20.00 2.37 17.63
N ARG A 196 20.59 3.43 17.04
CA ARG A 196 21.37 4.45 17.77
C ARG A 196 20.48 5.23 18.74
N LEU A 197 19.32 5.68 18.27
CA LEU A 197 18.33 6.42 19.07
C LEU A 197 17.74 5.56 20.19
N ASN A 198 17.67 4.24 20.00
CA ASN A 198 17.06 3.29 20.93
C ASN A 198 18.06 2.54 21.83
N MET A 199 19.37 2.84 21.82
CA MET A 199 20.39 2.07 22.57
C MET A 199 20.05 1.88 24.06
N GLU A 200 19.47 2.91 24.69
CA GLU A 200 19.10 2.94 26.11
C GLU A 200 17.76 2.26 26.44
N LEU A 201 16.95 1.89 25.43
CA LEU A 201 15.65 1.26 25.64
C LEU A 201 15.78 -0.23 25.96
N SER A 202 14.75 -0.82 26.56
CA SER A 202 14.68 -2.28 26.74
C SER A 202 14.62 -3.00 25.38
N ASP A 203 15.04 -4.26 25.32
CA ASP A 203 15.07 -5.01 24.06
C ASP A 203 13.69 -5.15 23.41
N LYS A 204 12.62 -5.21 24.22
CA LYS A 204 11.23 -5.17 23.76
C LYS A 204 10.84 -3.84 23.11
N GLU A 205 11.34 -2.72 23.64
CA GLU A 205 11.07 -1.38 23.11
C GLU A 205 11.95 -1.04 21.90
N LYS A 206 13.18 -1.57 21.85
CA LYS A 206 14.12 -1.44 20.71
C LYS A 206 13.54 -1.99 19.41
N VAL A 207 12.76 -3.07 19.48
CA VAL A 207 12.10 -3.69 18.30
C VAL A 207 10.66 -3.21 18.07
N SER A 208 10.10 -2.40 18.98
CA SER A 208 8.73 -1.91 18.88
C SER A 208 8.59 -0.80 17.82
N HIS A 209 7.52 -0.84 17.03
CA HIS A 209 7.13 0.25 16.13
C HIS A 209 6.45 1.43 16.87
N VAL A 210 6.19 1.28 18.19
CA VAL A 210 5.71 2.34 19.09
C VAL A 210 6.65 2.38 20.32
N ASN A 211 7.47 3.42 20.41
CA ASN A 211 8.33 3.72 21.56
C ASN A 211 8.56 5.24 21.66
N ARG A 212 9.37 5.72 22.63
CA ARG A 212 9.61 7.17 22.86
C ARG A 212 10.21 7.93 21.67
N ASN A 213 10.82 7.22 20.72
CA ASN A 213 11.49 7.77 19.53
C ASN A 213 10.67 7.57 18.23
N MET A 214 9.43 7.07 18.32
CA MET A 214 8.51 6.88 17.20
C MET A 214 7.22 7.67 17.41
N ASN A 215 6.61 8.17 16.33
CA ASN A 215 5.28 8.76 16.44
C ASN A 215 4.25 7.69 16.82
N ALA A 216 3.32 8.04 17.73
CA ALA A 216 2.13 7.23 17.99
C ALA A 216 1.38 6.97 16.68
N GLY A 217 1.17 5.68 16.37
CA GLY A 217 0.63 5.18 15.10
C GLY A 217 1.65 4.52 14.16
N GLY A 218 2.96 4.55 14.48
CA GLY A 218 4.01 3.95 13.64
C GLY A 218 4.34 4.77 12.39
N TRP A 219 4.06 6.08 12.41
CA TRP A 219 4.28 6.98 11.29
C TRP A 219 5.67 7.62 11.32
N LEU A 220 6.33 7.69 10.16
CA LEU A 220 7.61 8.37 9.99
C LEU A 220 7.46 9.89 10.17
N ASP A 221 6.44 10.49 9.57
CA ASP A 221 6.05 11.89 9.77
C ASP A 221 4.51 12.03 9.78
N ARG A 222 4.01 13.11 10.38
CA ARG A 222 2.59 13.52 10.39
C ARG A 222 2.26 14.58 9.33
N ASN A 223 3.21 14.98 8.50
CA ASN A 223 3.01 15.96 7.45
C ASN A 223 3.75 15.54 6.16
N SER A 224 3.06 14.80 5.30
CA SER A 224 3.62 14.32 4.02
C SER A 224 4.06 15.47 3.10
N SER A 225 3.34 16.59 3.11
CA SER A 225 3.70 17.79 2.33
C SER A 225 5.00 18.43 2.82
N GLN A 226 5.18 18.53 4.14
CA GLN A 226 6.43 19.03 4.72
C GLN A 226 7.58 18.05 4.56
N LEU A 227 7.35 16.73 4.66
CA LEU A 227 8.41 15.72 4.54
C LEU A 227 9.13 15.80 3.18
N GLY A 228 8.38 15.91 2.07
CA GLY A 228 8.99 16.07 0.74
C GLY A 228 9.78 17.38 0.61
N LYS A 229 9.24 18.48 1.16
CA LYS A 229 9.93 19.80 1.20
C LYS A 229 11.21 19.76 2.05
N THR A 230 11.22 19.05 3.18
CA THR A 230 12.39 18.86 4.06
C THR A 230 13.53 18.12 3.36
N TRP A 231 13.21 17.11 2.55
CA TRP A 231 14.20 16.30 1.84
C TRP A 231 14.50 16.78 0.41
N GLY A 232 13.81 17.81 -0.08
CA GLY A 232 13.95 18.30 -1.46
C GLY A 232 13.55 17.27 -2.51
N ARG A 233 12.53 16.46 -2.22
CA ARG A 233 12.04 15.37 -3.09
C ARG A 233 10.59 15.63 -3.51
N ASP A 234 10.29 15.32 -4.77
CA ASP A 234 8.93 15.34 -5.31
C ASP A 234 8.11 14.12 -4.84
N TRP A 235 6.79 14.25 -4.81
CA TRP A 235 5.88 13.12 -4.65
C TRP A 235 5.41 12.60 -6.01
N LEU A 236 5.40 11.28 -6.18
CA LEU A 236 5.03 10.55 -7.39
C LEU A 236 3.71 9.78 -7.17
N VAL A 237 2.77 9.84 -8.10
CA VAL A 237 1.51 9.07 -8.08
C VAL A 237 1.16 8.51 -9.45
N GLY A 238 0.64 7.29 -9.50
CA GLY A 238 0.06 6.70 -10.72
C GLY A 238 -1.40 7.11 -10.92
N GLU A 239 -1.93 6.77 -12.09
CA GLU A 239 -3.36 6.62 -12.33
C GLU A 239 -3.56 5.12 -12.52
N TYR A 240 -4.23 4.45 -11.59
CA TYR A 240 -4.15 3.00 -11.43
C TYR A 240 -5.38 2.32 -11.99
N GLU A 241 -5.21 1.17 -12.64
CA GLU A 241 -6.28 0.38 -13.21
C GLU A 241 -6.36 -1.02 -12.59
N ALA A 242 -7.54 -1.62 -12.61
CA ALA A 242 -7.70 -3.01 -12.20
C ALA A 242 -6.86 -3.94 -13.11
N GLY A 243 -5.83 -4.55 -12.52
CA GLY A 243 -4.81 -5.36 -13.21
C GLY A 243 -3.38 -4.92 -12.89
N ASP A 244 -3.21 -3.69 -12.40
CA ASP A 244 -1.94 -3.16 -11.95
C ASP A 244 -1.36 -3.87 -10.72
N VAL A 245 -0.03 -3.81 -10.61
CA VAL A 245 0.74 -4.11 -9.40
C VAL A 245 1.84 -3.06 -9.25
N VAL A 246 2.04 -2.56 -8.02
CA VAL A 246 3.13 -1.66 -7.67
C VAL A 246 4.04 -2.31 -6.64
N PHE A 247 5.20 -2.74 -7.12
CA PHE A 247 6.30 -3.26 -6.30
C PHE A 247 7.08 -2.11 -5.68
N HIS A 248 7.38 -2.20 -4.39
CA HIS A 248 8.25 -1.23 -3.74
C HIS A 248 9.21 -1.86 -2.73
N ASN A 249 10.39 -1.27 -2.64
CA ASN A 249 11.46 -1.60 -1.72
C ASN A 249 11.05 -1.21 -0.26
N PRO A 250 11.51 -1.94 0.78
CA PRO A 250 11.15 -1.73 2.19
C PRO A 250 11.36 -0.30 2.68
N TYR A 251 12.35 0.37 2.10
CA TYR A 251 12.78 1.69 2.51
C TYR A 251 12.03 2.81 1.76
N MET A 252 11.19 2.51 0.76
CA MET A 252 10.44 3.55 0.05
C MET A 252 9.44 4.23 0.97
N ILE A 253 9.60 5.53 1.12
CA ILE A 253 8.63 6.37 1.83
C ILE A 253 7.41 6.54 0.93
N HIS A 254 6.29 6.01 1.39
CA HIS A 254 5.01 6.06 0.70
C HIS A 254 3.89 6.54 1.63
N ALA A 255 2.82 7.05 1.03
CA ALA A 255 1.64 7.48 1.75
C ALA A 255 0.37 7.31 0.89
N GLY A 256 -0.79 7.26 1.53
CA GLY A 256 -2.07 7.37 0.83
C GLY A 256 -2.58 8.82 0.90
N PRO A 257 -2.72 9.55 -0.23
CA PRO A 257 -3.44 10.81 -0.25
C PRO A 257 -4.95 10.54 -0.06
N MET A 258 -5.70 11.59 0.25
CA MET A 258 -7.16 11.55 0.26
C MET A 258 -7.66 11.28 -1.17
N ASN A 259 -8.66 10.41 -1.29
CA ASN A 259 -9.43 10.26 -2.53
C ASN A 259 -10.37 11.47 -2.63
N GLU A 260 -10.13 12.29 -3.65
CA GLU A 260 -10.94 13.47 -3.98
C GLU A 260 -11.71 13.29 -5.30
N SER A 261 -11.65 12.09 -5.90
CA SER A 261 -12.27 11.73 -7.18
C SER A 261 -13.73 12.20 -7.24
N SER A 262 -14.01 13.00 -8.26
CA SER A 262 -15.37 13.50 -8.53
C SER A 262 -16.39 12.39 -8.81
N LYS A 263 -15.94 11.15 -9.08
CA LYS A 263 -16.82 9.99 -9.31
C LYS A 263 -17.41 9.41 -8.02
N GLY A 264 -16.90 9.77 -6.84
CA GLY A 264 -17.43 9.30 -5.54
C GLY A 264 -17.22 7.79 -5.28
N ARG A 265 -16.28 7.17 -6.01
CA ARG A 265 -15.91 5.76 -5.88
C ARG A 265 -15.02 5.55 -4.66
N ILE A 266 -15.30 4.48 -3.92
CA ILE A 266 -14.45 4.00 -2.82
C ILE A 266 -13.17 3.41 -3.43
N ARG A 267 -12.01 3.89 -2.97
CA ARG A 267 -10.71 3.32 -3.29
C ARG A 267 -10.49 2.06 -2.44
N VAL A 268 -10.11 0.97 -3.10
CA VAL A 268 -9.87 -0.35 -2.50
C VAL A 268 -8.51 -0.80 -3.00
N SER A 269 -7.69 -1.35 -2.11
CA SER A 269 -6.38 -1.89 -2.44
C SER A 269 -5.98 -2.96 -1.42
N THR A 270 -5.01 -3.80 -1.77
CA THR A 270 -4.37 -4.75 -0.87
C THR A 270 -2.85 -4.63 -0.95
N ASP A 271 -2.16 -4.84 0.16
CA ASP A 271 -0.70 -4.97 0.18
C ASP A 271 -0.37 -6.46 0.30
N LEU A 272 -0.04 -7.06 -0.85
CA LEU A 272 0.49 -8.42 -0.92
C LEU A 272 1.92 -8.41 -0.37
N GLY A 273 2.01 -8.60 0.95
CA GLY A 273 3.26 -8.53 1.71
C GLY A 273 4.31 -9.54 1.26
N SER A 274 5.57 -9.09 1.25
CA SER A 274 6.79 -9.86 1.03
C SER A 274 6.70 -10.93 -0.08
N LEU A 275 6.86 -10.51 -1.33
CA LEU A 275 7.47 -11.35 -2.38
C LEU A 275 8.99 -11.33 -2.21
N TYR A 276 9.66 -12.38 -2.66
CA TYR A 276 11.02 -12.75 -2.23
C TYR A 276 11.98 -12.92 -3.50
N ILE A 277 13.28 -12.49 -3.57
CA ILE A 277 14.44 -12.59 -4.59
C ILE A 277 15.88 -12.91 -4.03
N SER A 278 16.52 -14.02 -4.48
CA SER A 278 17.50 -14.89 -3.77
C SER A 278 18.90 -14.89 -4.36
N LEU A 279 19.84 -15.15 -3.45
CA LEU A 279 21.17 -15.68 -3.75
C LEU A 279 21.42 -16.89 -2.81
N ASP A 280 20.98 -18.07 -3.26
CA ASP A 280 21.47 -19.44 -2.96
C ASP A 280 21.79 -19.90 -1.51
N SER A 281 20.97 -19.64 -0.47
CA SER A 281 21.36 -20.10 0.89
C SER A 281 20.28 -20.40 1.98
N ALA A 282 19.10 -20.94 1.67
CA ALA A 282 18.11 -21.31 2.71
C ALA A 282 17.42 -22.67 2.49
N GLU A 283 17.82 -23.66 3.29
CA GLU A 283 17.27 -25.03 3.31
C GLU A 283 16.79 -25.42 4.73
N CYS A 284 15.83 -26.34 4.79
CA CYS A 284 15.48 -27.07 6.02
C CYS A 284 16.61 -28.03 6.43
N GLU A 285 16.58 -28.57 7.66
CA GLU A 285 17.58 -29.57 8.11
C GLU A 285 17.63 -30.85 7.24
N ASP A 286 16.59 -31.10 6.44
CA ASP A 286 16.49 -32.23 5.50
C ASP A 286 16.86 -31.85 4.04
N GLY A 287 17.41 -30.66 3.81
CA GLY A 287 17.83 -30.17 2.48
C GLY A 287 16.68 -29.73 1.57
N ARG A 288 15.44 -29.65 2.06
CA ARG A 288 14.32 -29.11 1.27
C ARG A 288 14.31 -27.57 1.30
N PRO A 289 13.88 -26.89 0.23
CA PRO A 289 13.75 -25.43 0.23
C PRO A 289 12.74 -24.97 1.27
N LEU A 290 13.14 -24.07 2.17
CA LEU A 290 12.27 -23.53 3.21
C LEU A 290 11.14 -22.69 2.58
N ARG A 291 9.89 -23.11 2.77
CA ARG A 291 8.71 -22.39 2.24
C ARG A 291 8.08 -21.51 3.32
N ALA A 292 8.15 -20.20 3.13
CA ALA A 292 7.46 -19.24 3.98
C ALA A 292 6.31 -18.56 3.21
N PHE A 293 5.12 -18.55 3.81
CA PHE A 293 3.97 -17.78 3.33
C PHE A 293 3.65 -16.70 4.36
N PHE A 294 3.57 -15.44 3.92
CA PHE A 294 3.29 -14.31 4.80
C PHE A 294 1.82 -13.87 4.75
N ALA A 295 1.35 -13.36 5.89
CA ALA A 295 0.03 -12.74 5.99
C ALA A 295 0.03 -11.37 5.29
N ILE A 296 -1.11 -11.06 4.68
CA ILE A 296 -1.31 -10.00 3.68
C ILE A 296 -2.35 -9.03 4.25
N ASP A 297 -1.96 -7.80 4.50
CA ASP A 297 -2.83 -6.75 5.08
C ASP A 297 -3.65 -6.09 3.95
N LEU A 298 -4.98 -6.06 4.09
CA LEU A 298 -5.84 -5.32 3.17
C LEU A 298 -5.86 -3.83 3.55
N VAL A 299 -5.11 -3.00 2.84
CA VAL A 299 -5.17 -1.54 3.00
C VAL A 299 -6.37 -0.96 2.23
N LEU A 300 -7.54 -1.03 2.86
CA LEU A 300 -8.72 -0.29 2.42
C LEU A 300 -8.58 1.20 2.76
N ALA A 301 -8.41 2.02 1.72
CA ALA A 301 -8.38 3.47 1.85
C ALA A 301 -9.59 4.09 1.16
N ILE A 302 -10.77 3.92 1.76
CA ILE A 302 -11.95 4.74 1.46
C ILE A 302 -11.53 6.22 1.60
N SER A 303 -12.00 7.11 0.74
CA SER A 303 -12.09 8.55 1.01
C SER A 303 -13.18 9.16 0.14
N TYR A 304 -13.88 10.15 0.69
CA TYR A 304 -14.99 10.84 0.05
C TYR A 304 -14.90 12.35 0.30
N HIS A 305 -15.52 13.11 -0.60
CA HIS A 305 -15.45 14.55 -0.68
C HIS A 305 -15.86 15.26 0.63
N GLY A 306 -15.06 16.24 1.07
CA GLY A 306 -15.47 17.22 2.08
C GLY A 306 -15.05 16.98 3.54
N SER A 307 -14.62 15.78 3.96
CA SER A 307 -14.01 15.57 5.29
C SER A 307 -13.24 14.25 5.42
N LYS A 308 -11.92 14.32 5.15
CA LYS A 308 -10.83 13.39 5.53
C LYS A 308 -11.16 11.89 5.68
N ILE A 309 -10.54 11.03 4.87
CA ILE A 309 -10.25 9.64 5.30
C ILE A 309 -8.80 9.27 4.92
N TYR A 310 -8.17 8.46 5.76
CA TYR A 310 -6.87 7.81 5.59
C TYR A 310 -6.95 6.48 6.34
N VAL A 311 -6.38 5.38 5.82
CA VAL A 311 -5.96 4.27 6.69
C VAL A 311 -4.71 3.56 6.15
N ARG A 312 -3.82 3.18 7.08
CA ARG A 312 -2.92 2.02 7.02
C ARG A 312 -3.24 1.17 8.25
N THR A 313 -3.51 -0.11 8.08
CA THR A 313 -3.62 -1.07 9.19
C THR A 313 -2.54 -2.11 9.06
N SER A 314 -1.76 -2.30 10.11
CA SER A 314 -0.82 -3.41 10.24
C SER A 314 -1.22 -4.24 11.45
N ARG A 315 -1.74 -5.46 11.24
CA ARG A 315 -1.91 -6.45 12.32
C ARG A 315 -1.08 -7.70 12.01
N THR A 316 0.23 -7.57 12.19
CA THR A 316 1.17 -8.69 12.15
C THR A 316 0.69 -9.84 13.04
N ARG A 317 0.38 -10.99 12.45
CA ARG A 317 0.09 -12.24 13.18
C ARG A 317 0.89 -13.39 12.60
N TYR A 318 1.83 -13.84 13.41
CA TYR A 318 2.53 -15.14 13.44
C TYR A 318 3.11 -15.70 12.12
N MET A 319 4.41 -15.94 12.20
CA MET A 319 5.23 -16.68 11.26
C MET A 319 5.04 -18.19 11.50
N LEU A 320 4.65 -18.93 10.46
CA LEU A 320 4.59 -20.39 10.46
C LEU A 320 5.60 -20.93 9.45
N PHE A 321 6.62 -21.61 9.97
CA PHE A 321 7.55 -22.39 9.14
C PHE A 321 6.98 -23.78 8.93
N TYR A 322 7.05 -24.26 7.69
CA TYR A 322 6.79 -25.66 7.34
C TYR A 322 7.94 -26.18 6.50
N CYS A 323 8.38 -27.40 6.81
CA CYS A 323 9.38 -28.14 6.02
C CYS A 323 8.67 -28.92 4.91
#